data_AF-I4W6A5-F1
#
_entry.id   AF-I4W6A5-F1
#
_cell.length_a   1.000
_cell.length_b   1.000
_cell.length_c   1.000
_cell.angle_alpha   90.00
_cell.angle_beta   90.00
_cell.angle_gamma   90.00
#
_symmetry.space_group_name_H-M   'P 1'
#
loop_
_entity.id
_entity.type
_entity.pdbx_description
1 polymer ?
#
loop_
_entity_poly.entity_id
_entity_poly.type
_entity_poly.pdbx_seq_one_letter_code
_entity_poly.pdbx_strand_id
1 'polypeptide(L)'
;MRNALTVLLALAAGVLLNAWWSGRSAVPPQASPAVAASAILPQDLADPDTTVADVERWPDQAPTPEQVLYAQPRMMRQALAELGPRAPGRPNLYLLTFAGDGGEDVFRNEAEYAARLFTRRFGPGTHSLVLENNPATLSTRPLASWSNLETALDGLGKAMQPDDILLLYVTSHGSEDHQLLVDMDPLPLDPIGASDLAGILALHPFKWKVVVINACYSGGFLPPLRGPGTMVLTAARSDRSSFGCGSDADITYFGKAWLVDALNHSDNFADAFTRARNDIAAWERQDRLTPSEPQIDIGSGIRDQLGRWRKGLKPGPTVPFEPRAPAATAARVQ
;
A
#
# COMPACT_ATOMS: atom_id res chain seq x y z
N MET A 1 -47.39 -34.41 -22.06
CA MET A 1 -47.38 -33.73 -23.38
C MET A 1 -47.67 -32.22 -23.28
N ARG A 2 -47.17 -31.51 -22.26
CA ARG A 2 -47.44 -30.07 -22.07
C ARG A 2 -46.22 -29.18 -21.79
N ASN A 3 -45.02 -29.76 -21.75
CA ASN A 3 -43.78 -29.03 -21.46
C ASN A 3 -42.77 -29.03 -22.63
N ALA A 4 -43.11 -29.65 -23.77
CA ALA A 4 -42.26 -29.66 -24.97
C ALA A 4 -42.67 -28.58 -26.00
N LEU A 5 -43.84 -27.94 -25.84
CA LEU A 5 -44.35 -26.93 -26.77
C LEU A 5 -43.88 -25.50 -26.47
N THR A 6 -43.45 -25.20 -25.25
CA THR A 6 -43.04 -23.84 -24.85
C THR A 6 -41.60 -23.50 -25.24
N VAL A 7 -40.74 -24.49 -25.45
CA VAL A 7 -39.33 -24.26 -25.83
C VAL A 7 -39.17 -23.97 -27.34
N LEU A 8 -40.11 -24.42 -28.19
CA LEU A 8 -40.09 -24.18 -29.64
C LEU A 8 -40.63 -22.81 -30.07
N LEU A 9 -41.31 -22.07 -29.18
CA LEU A 9 -41.92 -20.76 -29.50
C LEU A 9 -41.01 -19.56 -29.22
N ALA A 10 -39.93 -19.72 -28.44
CA ALA A 10 -38.99 -18.62 -28.16
C ALA A 10 -37.90 -18.43 -29.23
N LEU A 11 -37.60 -19.46 -30.03
CA LEU A 11 -36.61 -19.40 -31.11
C LEU A 11 -37.16 -18.81 -32.43
N ALA A 12 -38.48 -18.70 -32.59
CA ALA A 12 -39.11 -18.10 -33.77
C ALA A 12 -39.29 -16.58 -33.68
N ALA A 13 -39.20 -15.98 -32.48
CA ALA A 13 -39.37 -14.53 -32.29
C ALA A 13 -38.08 -13.71 -32.56
N GLY A 14 -36.91 -14.35 -32.56
CA GLY A 14 -35.63 -13.69 -32.82
C GLY A 14 -35.26 -13.52 -34.30
N VAL A 15 -35.87 -14.29 -35.20
CA VAL A 15 -35.52 -14.30 -36.64
C VAL A 15 -36.42 -13.38 -37.48
N LEU A 16 -37.56 -12.92 -36.95
CA LEU A 16 -38.50 -12.07 -37.69
C LEU A 16 -38.41 -10.56 -37.41
N LEU A 17 -37.55 -10.12 -36.48
CA LEU A 17 -37.30 -8.68 -36.22
C LEU A 17 -36.13 -8.09 -37.03
N ASN A 18 -35.35 -8.91 -37.74
CA ASN A 18 -34.25 -8.46 -38.61
C ASN A 18 -34.64 -8.27 -40.08
N ALA A 19 -35.91 -8.49 -40.46
CA ALA A 19 -36.36 -8.40 -41.85
C ALA A 19 -37.20 -7.14 -42.17
N TRP A 20 -37.30 -6.18 -41.25
CA TRP A 20 -38.19 -5.01 -41.41
C TRP A 20 -37.52 -3.65 -41.17
N TRP A 21 -36.21 -3.57 -41.37
CA TRP A 21 -35.51 -2.29 -41.50
C TRP A 21 -34.49 -2.23 -42.65
N SER A 22 -34.70 -3.03 -43.69
CA SER A 22 -34.11 -2.82 -45.00
C SER A 22 -35.05 -1.93 -45.84
N GLY A 23 -34.95 -0.60 -45.68
CA GLY A 23 -35.88 0.31 -46.35
C GLY A 23 -35.57 1.81 -46.34
N ARG A 24 -34.31 2.24 -46.12
CA ARG A 24 -33.90 3.62 -46.39
C ARG A 24 -32.61 3.65 -47.19
N SER A 25 -32.73 4.01 -48.46
CA SER A 25 -31.62 4.36 -49.33
C SER A 25 -30.95 5.61 -48.77
N ALA A 26 -29.76 5.44 -48.17
CA ALA A 26 -28.85 6.54 -47.91
C ALA A 26 -27.98 6.76 -49.14
N VAL A 27 -27.94 7.99 -49.63
CA VAL A 27 -27.08 8.46 -50.72
C VAL A 27 -25.61 8.21 -50.35
N PRO A 28 -24.80 7.58 -51.23
CA PRO A 28 -23.38 7.42 -50.95
C PRO A 28 -22.68 8.79 -51.03
N PRO A 29 -21.83 9.17 -50.05
CA PRO A 29 -20.98 10.34 -50.21
C PRO A 29 -19.97 10.09 -51.33
N GLN A 30 -19.75 11.11 -52.16
CA GLN A 30 -18.77 11.12 -53.24
C GLN A 30 -17.38 10.80 -52.70
N ALA A 31 -16.71 9.84 -53.32
CA ALA A 31 -15.30 9.53 -53.06
C ALA A 31 -14.43 10.72 -53.49
N SER A 32 -13.81 11.39 -52.52
CA SER A 32 -12.65 12.23 -52.77
C SER A 32 -11.45 11.34 -53.14
N PRO A 33 -10.53 11.77 -54.02
CA PRO A 33 -9.39 10.95 -54.40
C PRO A 33 -8.55 10.63 -53.16
N ALA A 34 -8.22 9.35 -53.01
CA ALA A 34 -7.30 8.88 -51.99
C ALA A 34 -5.94 9.56 -52.20
N VAL A 35 -5.60 10.50 -51.32
CA VAL A 35 -4.21 10.88 -51.11
C VAL A 35 -3.55 9.68 -50.47
N ALA A 36 -2.55 9.11 -51.14
CA ALA A 36 -1.74 8.03 -50.57
C ALA A 36 -1.15 8.53 -49.25
N ALA A 37 -1.71 8.07 -48.13
CA ALA A 37 -1.08 8.23 -46.83
C ALA A 37 0.11 7.26 -46.82
N SER A 38 1.29 7.78 -47.10
CA SER A 38 2.55 7.11 -46.81
C SER A 38 2.49 6.58 -45.39
N ALA A 39 2.71 5.28 -45.22
CA ALA A 39 2.86 4.66 -43.92
C ALA A 39 4.02 5.36 -43.19
N ILE A 40 3.70 6.18 -42.20
CA ILE A 40 4.66 6.74 -41.27
C ILE A 40 4.97 5.62 -40.28
N LEU A 41 6.19 5.08 -40.38
CA LEU A 41 6.78 4.23 -39.35
C LEU A 41 6.71 4.98 -38.01
N PRO A 42 6.45 4.30 -36.87
CA PRO A 42 6.51 4.96 -35.57
C PRO A 42 7.97 5.30 -35.24
N GLN A 43 8.43 6.46 -35.72
CA GLN A 43 9.70 7.07 -35.33
C GLN A 43 9.58 8.57 -34.97
N ASP A 44 8.41 9.21 -35.08
CA ASP A 44 8.30 10.67 -34.91
C ASP A 44 7.27 11.11 -33.86
N LEU A 45 7.24 10.48 -32.69
CA LEU A 45 6.66 11.08 -31.46
C LEU A 45 7.60 10.97 -30.24
N ALA A 46 8.90 10.82 -30.48
CA ALA A 46 9.90 10.95 -29.43
C ALA A 46 10.21 12.43 -29.22
N ASP A 47 9.85 12.96 -28.06
CA ASP A 47 10.44 14.18 -27.52
C ASP A 47 11.95 13.93 -27.35
N PRO A 48 12.85 14.68 -28.02
CA PRO A 48 14.27 14.40 -28.06
C PRO A 48 14.99 14.58 -26.71
N ASP A 49 14.28 14.99 -25.65
CA ASP A 49 14.78 15.09 -24.28
C ASP A 49 14.40 13.90 -23.36
N THR A 50 13.64 12.90 -23.85
CA THR A 50 13.52 11.62 -23.14
C THR A 50 14.75 10.77 -23.43
N THR A 51 15.87 11.15 -22.81
CA THR A 51 17.05 10.28 -22.76
C THR A 51 16.66 8.94 -22.14
N VAL A 52 17.30 7.87 -22.61
CA VAL A 52 17.18 6.47 -22.15
C VAL A 52 17.60 6.29 -20.67
N ALA A 53 17.74 7.38 -19.92
CA ALA A 53 18.14 7.44 -18.52
C ALA A 53 17.05 6.96 -17.55
N ASP A 54 15.77 6.93 -17.94
CA ASP A 54 14.71 6.51 -17.01
C ASP A 54 14.60 4.98 -16.84
N VAL A 55 15.37 4.19 -17.61
CA VAL A 55 15.53 2.73 -17.37
C VAL A 55 16.65 2.46 -16.33
N GLU A 56 17.31 3.49 -15.79
CA GLU A 56 18.52 3.38 -14.97
C GLU A 56 18.29 3.19 -13.46
N ARG A 57 17.12 2.67 -13.03
CA ARG A 57 16.86 2.43 -11.59
C ARG A 57 16.99 0.97 -11.13
N TRP A 58 17.04 0.02 -12.06
CA TRP A 58 17.27 -1.38 -11.71
C TRP A 58 18.77 -1.66 -11.49
N PRO A 59 19.19 -2.26 -10.35
CA PRO A 59 20.61 -2.49 -10.12
C PRO A 59 21.20 -3.52 -11.09
N ASP A 60 22.36 -3.22 -11.68
CA ASP A 60 23.06 -4.11 -12.63
C ASP A 60 23.31 -5.54 -12.09
N GLN A 61 23.44 -5.68 -10.76
CA GLN A 61 23.71 -6.95 -10.08
C GLN A 61 22.47 -7.57 -9.42
N ALA A 62 21.29 -6.97 -9.59
CA ALA A 62 20.04 -7.53 -9.08
C ALA A 62 19.54 -8.67 -10.00
N PRO A 63 18.67 -9.57 -9.49
CA PRO A 63 17.93 -10.49 -10.34
C PRO A 63 17.14 -9.72 -11.40
N THR A 64 16.80 -10.35 -12.52
CA THR A 64 15.94 -9.70 -13.52
C THR A 64 14.55 -9.41 -12.94
N PRO A 65 13.80 -8.42 -13.47
CA PRO A 65 12.42 -8.17 -13.07
C PRO A 65 11.53 -9.43 -13.07
N GLU A 66 11.67 -10.26 -14.11
CA GLU A 66 11.00 -11.57 -14.20
C GLU A 66 11.39 -12.51 -13.04
N GLN A 67 12.68 -12.64 -12.73
CA GLN A 67 13.15 -13.47 -11.62
C GLN A 67 12.60 -12.99 -10.27
N VAL A 68 12.50 -11.68 -10.06
CA VAL A 68 11.92 -11.09 -8.85
C VAL A 68 10.44 -11.48 -8.71
N LEU A 69 9.64 -11.36 -9.78
CA LEU A 69 8.22 -11.73 -9.76
C LEU A 69 8.02 -13.22 -9.47
N TYR A 70 8.77 -14.11 -10.14
CA TYR A 70 8.65 -15.55 -9.90
C TYR A 70 9.18 -16.00 -8.53
N ALA A 71 10.00 -15.19 -7.85
CA ALA A 71 10.46 -15.49 -6.51
C ALA A 71 9.40 -15.20 -5.41
N GLN A 72 8.41 -14.35 -5.69
CA GLN A 72 7.46 -13.84 -4.67
C GLN A 72 6.70 -14.94 -3.92
N PRO A 73 6.13 -15.98 -4.56
CA PRO A 73 5.41 -17.03 -3.81
C PRO A 73 6.29 -17.76 -2.79
N ARG A 74 7.59 -17.95 -3.10
CA ARG A 74 8.54 -18.56 -2.16
C ARG A 74 8.87 -17.60 -1.02
N MET A 75 9.16 -16.34 -1.33
CA MET A 75 9.47 -15.30 -0.33
C MET A 75 8.31 -15.09 0.64
N MET A 76 7.07 -15.03 0.14
CA MET A 76 5.87 -14.92 0.97
C MET A 76 5.70 -16.09 1.92
N ARG A 77 5.90 -17.34 1.46
CA ARG A 77 5.87 -18.51 2.35
C ARG A 77 6.93 -18.46 3.44
N GLN A 78 8.14 -17.99 3.11
CA GLN A 78 9.22 -17.82 4.08
C GLN A 78 8.88 -16.73 5.11
N ALA A 79 8.46 -15.55 4.67
CA ALA A 79 8.08 -14.43 5.54
C ALA A 79 6.93 -14.80 6.48
N LEU A 80 5.92 -15.52 6.01
CA LEU A 80 4.81 -16.01 6.85
C LEU A 80 5.25 -17.07 7.86
N ALA A 81 6.20 -17.95 7.50
CA ALA A 81 6.75 -18.94 8.43
C ALA A 81 7.60 -18.29 9.53
N GLU A 82 8.21 -17.14 9.26
CA GLU A 82 9.03 -16.38 10.20
C GLU A 82 8.23 -15.62 11.27
N LEU A 83 6.91 -15.49 11.13
CA LEU A 83 6.05 -14.90 12.16
C LEU A 83 6.20 -15.60 13.52
N GLY A 84 6.58 -16.87 13.54
CA GLY A 84 6.76 -17.61 14.79
C GLY A 84 5.44 -17.93 15.51
N PRO A 85 5.52 -18.59 16.67
CA PRO A 85 4.33 -19.04 17.39
C PRO A 85 3.63 -17.90 18.12
N ARG A 86 2.29 -17.95 18.14
CA ARG A 86 1.46 -17.06 18.94
C ARG A 86 1.80 -17.19 20.43
N ALA A 87 2.13 -16.09 21.11
CA ALA A 87 2.20 -16.06 22.57
C ALA A 87 0.83 -16.41 23.22
N PRO A 88 0.77 -17.35 24.18
CA PRO A 88 -0.50 -17.77 24.79
C PRO A 88 -0.99 -16.79 25.87
N GLY A 89 -2.29 -16.84 26.19
CA GLY A 89 -2.89 -16.18 27.35
C GLY A 89 -3.10 -14.67 27.25
N ARG A 90 -2.83 -14.07 26.09
CA ARG A 90 -3.05 -12.64 25.82
C ARG A 90 -3.32 -12.41 24.33
N PRO A 91 -3.92 -11.26 23.97
CA PRO A 91 -3.92 -10.77 22.60
C PRO A 91 -2.49 -10.60 22.09
N ASN A 92 -2.25 -10.99 20.85
CA ASN A 92 -1.05 -10.66 20.11
C ASN A 92 -1.28 -9.49 19.16
N LEU A 93 -0.18 -8.87 18.74
CA LEU A 93 -0.18 -7.86 17.69
C LEU A 93 0.61 -8.40 16.49
N TYR A 94 -0.01 -8.39 15.32
CA TYR A 94 0.62 -8.73 14.06
C TYR A 94 0.78 -7.45 13.26
N LEU A 95 2.02 -6.99 13.16
CA LEU A 95 2.40 -5.85 12.34
C LEU A 95 2.63 -6.32 10.90
N LEU A 96 1.90 -5.74 9.97
CA LEU A 96 2.18 -5.81 8.54
C LEU A 96 2.62 -4.42 8.08
N THR A 97 3.86 -4.28 7.64
CA THR A 97 4.34 -3.03 7.02
C THR A 97 4.30 -3.16 5.50
N PHE A 98 3.91 -2.09 4.83
CA PHE A 98 3.86 -2.00 3.37
C PHE A 98 4.55 -0.71 2.94
N ALA A 99 5.77 -0.82 2.41
CA ALA A 99 6.52 0.30 1.80
C ALA A 99 6.33 0.26 0.29
N GLY A 100 5.41 1.10 -0.21
CA GLY A 100 4.85 0.97 -1.57
C GLY A 100 5.76 1.47 -2.68
N ASP A 101 6.62 2.43 -2.41
CA ASP A 101 7.45 3.06 -3.44
C ASP A 101 8.94 2.72 -3.26
N GLY A 102 9.53 2.16 -4.31
CA GLY A 102 10.96 1.83 -4.39
C GLY A 102 11.85 2.95 -4.93
N GLY A 103 11.26 4.09 -5.32
CA GLY A 103 11.96 5.30 -5.77
C GLY A 103 12.80 5.94 -4.67
N GLU A 104 12.29 5.95 -3.43
CA GLU A 104 12.95 6.58 -2.27
C GLU A 104 13.17 5.61 -1.09
N ASP A 105 14.34 5.72 -0.47
CA ASP A 105 14.74 4.86 0.66
C ASP A 105 13.92 5.10 1.93
N VAL A 106 13.29 6.27 2.06
CA VAL A 106 12.47 6.68 3.21
C VAL A 106 11.41 5.64 3.58
N PHE A 107 10.75 5.05 2.58
CA PHE A 107 9.65 4.13 2.80
C PHE A 107 10.14 2.78 3.33
N ARG A 108 11.21 2.23 2.73
CA ARG A 108 11.93 1.06 3.26
C ARG A 108 12.41 1.31 4.69
N ASN A 109 13.05 2.45 4.93
CA ASN A 109 13.61 2.80 6.24
C ASN A 109 12.54 2.77 7.32
N GLU A 110 11.36 3.34 7.06
CA GLU A 110 10.23 3.34 7.99
C GLU A 110 9.63 1.95 8.20
N ALA A 111 9.40 1.18 7.13
CA ALA A 111 8.84 -0.17 7.24
C ALA A 111 9.76 -1.09 8.06
N GLU A 112 11.06 -1.10 7.75
CA GLU A 112 12.01 -1.89 8.52
C GLU A 112 12.18 -1.38 9.95
N TYR A 113 12.14 -0.06 10.16
CA TYR A 113 12.19 0.52 11.50
C TYR A 113 10.97 0.14 12.32
N ALA A 114 9.76 0.23 11.77
CA ALA A 114 8.53 -0.17 12.44
C ALA A 114 8.61 -1.64 12.87
N ALA A 115 9.06 -2.55 11.99
CA ALA A 115 9.26 -3.95 12.35
C ALA A 115 10.22 -4.12 13.55
N ARG A 116 11.37 -3.43 13.55
CA ARG A 116 12.33 -3.46 14.67
C ARG A 116 11.77 -2.86 15.95
N LEU A 117 11.13 -1.69 15.86
CA LEU A 117 10.53 -1.00 16.99
C LEU A 117 9.49 -1.88 17.67
N PHE A 118 8.53 -2.39 16.90
CA PHE A 118 7.41 -3.16 17.43
C PHE A 118 7.88 -4.48 18.06
N THR A 119 8.75 -5.24 17.39
CA THR A 119 9.23 -6.53 17.92
C THR A 119 10.15 -6.36 19.14
N ARG A 120 11.03 -5.36 19.16
CA ARG A 120 11.94 -5.12 20.30
C ARG A 120 11.25 -4.47 21.49
N ARG A 121 10.37 -3.51 21.25
CA ARG A 121 9.76 -2.71 22.30
C ARG A 121 8.50 -3.36 22.85
N PHE A 122 7.66 -3.96 22.01
CA PHE A 122 6.39 -4.52 22.44
C PHE A 122 6.41 -6.03 22.71
N GLY A 123 7.61 -6.63 22.66
CA GLY A 123 7.88 -7.95 23.21
C GLY A 123 7.34 -9.13 22.40
N PRO A 124 7.40 -10.36 22.94
CA PRO A 124 7.25 -11.61 22.18
C PRO A 124 5.81 -11.91 21.71
N GLY A 125 4.82 -11.11 22.12
CA GLY A 125 3.46 -11.17 21.57
C GLY A 125 3.29 -10.33 20.30
N THR A 126 4.37 -9.72 19.82
CA THR A 126 4.38 -8.88 18.62
C THR A 126 5.15 -9.57 17.50
N HIS A 127 4.45 -9.80 16.39
CA HIS A 127 4.98 -10.46 15.20
C HIS A 127 5.00 -9.45 14.05
N SER A 128 5.97 -9.53 13.16
CA SER A 128 6.10 -8.57 12.05
C SER A 128 6.30 -9.27 10.72
N LEU A 129 5.57 -8.81 9.70
CA LEU A 129 5.80 -9.13 8.29
C LEU A 129 6.05 -7.82 7.55
N VAL A 130 7.13 -7.79 6.76
CA VAL A 130 7.53 -6.61 5.98
C VAL A 130 7.34 -6.92 4.50
N LEU A 131 6.53 -6.10 3.84
CA LEU A 131 6.47 -5.99 2.39
C LEU A 131 7.09 -4.65 2.00
N GLU A 132 8.04 -4.66 1.08
CA GLU A 132 8.71 -3.42 0.65
C GLU A 132 9.16 -3.48 -0.80
N ASN A 133 9.06 -2.34 -1.46
CA ASN A 133 9.69 -2.10 -2.74
C ASN A 133 10.97 -1.30 -2.50
N ASN A 134 12.11 -1.87 -2.89
CA ASN A 134 13.40 -1.17 -2.88
C ASN A 134 14.43 -1.95 -3.71
N PRO A 135 15.27 -1.27 -4.53
CA PRO A 135 16.31 -1.94 -5.30
C PRO A 135 17.27 -2.81 -4.48
N ALA A 136 17.57 -2.42 -3.22
CA ALA A 136 18.51 -3.13 -2.37
C ALA A 136 17.95 -4.41 -1.75
N THR A 137 16.64 -4.67 -1.83
CA THR A 137 15.99 -5.78 -1.10
C THR A 137 15.20 -6.75 -1.98
N LEU A 138 15.32 -6.62 -3.30
CA LEU A 138 14.69 -7.46 -4.33
C LEU A 138 14.89 -8.98 -4.13
N SER A 139 15.98 -9.40 -3.47
CA SER A 139 16.28 -10.82 -3.20
C SER A 139 16.02 -11.27 -1.76
N THR A 140 15.70 -10.33 -0.86
CA THR A 140 15.66 -10.57 0.59
C THR A 140 14.31 -10.29 1.22
N ARG A 141 13.44 -9.52 0.55
CA ARG A 141 12.12 -9.15 1.05
C ARG A 141 11.05 -9.44 -0.02
N PRO A 142 9.84 -9.88 0.38
CA PRO A 142 8.72 -9.87 -0.54
C PRO A 142 8.36 -8.43 -0.91
N LEU A 143 7.98 -8.23 -2.17
CA LEU A 143 7.56 -6.94 -2.69
C LEU A 143 6.31 -6.42 -1.98
N ALA A 144 6.23 -5.11 -1.82
CA ALA A 144 4.99 -4.42 -1.55
C ALA A 144 4.18 -4.36 -2.84
N SER A 145 3.34 -5.38 -3.06
CA SER A 145 2.41 -5.45 -4.20
C SER A 145 1.02 -5.82 -3.74
N TRP A 146 0.00 -5.55 -4.56
CA TRP A 146 -1.38 -5.95 -4.28
C TRP A 146 -1.49 -7.46 -3.99
N SER A 147 -0.91 -8.30 -4.85
CA SER A 147 -0.96 -9.77 -4.69
C SER A 147 -0.25 -10.26 -3.43
N ASN A 148 0.86 -9.62 -3.04
CA ASN A 148 1.56 -9.99 -1.80
C ASN A 148 0.83 -9.47 -0.56
N LEU A 149 0.18 -8.30 -0.63
CA LEU A 149 -0.70 -7.82 0.43
C LEU A 149 -1.85 -8.82 0.66
N GLU A 150 -2.50 -9.27 -0.41
CA GLU A 150 -3.54 -10.31 -0.34
C GLU A 150 -2.99 -11.60 0.30
N THR A 151 -1.86 -12.09 -0.19
CA THR A 151 -1.21 -13.29 0.36
C THR A 151 -0.83 -13.13 1.84
N ALA A 152 -0.37 -11.95 2.25
CA ALA A 152 -0.03 -11.65 3.64
C ALA A 152 -1.28 -11.66 4.53
N LEU A 153 -2.35 -11.00 4.10
CA LEU A 153 -3.62 -10.95 4.83
C LEU A 153 -4.24 -12.36 4.95
N ASP A 154 -4.18 -13.17 3.89
CA ASP A 154 -4.62 -14.57 3.91
C ASP A 154 -3.83 -15.40 4.93
N GLY A 155 -2.51 -15.24 4.95
CA GLY A 155 -1.63 -15.92 5.89
C GLY A 155 -1.89 -15.49 7.34
N LEU A 156 -2.05 -14.20 7.57
CA LEU A 156 -2.37 -13.63 8.89
C LEU A 156 -3.76 -14.06 9.36
N GLY A 157 -4.75 -14.13 8.46
CA GLY A 157 -6.10 -14.61 8.77
C GLY A 157 -6.11 -16.06 9.27
N LYS A 158 -5.13 -16.87 8.88
CA LYS A 158 -4.94 -18.24 9.38
C LYS A 158 -4.13 -18.30 10.69
N ALA A 159 -3.18 -17.38 10.88
CA ALA A 159 -2.29 -17.37 12.03
C ALA A 159 -2.92 -16.72 13.28
N MET A 160 -3.79 -15.73 13.09
CA MET A 160 -4.39 -14.92 14.15
C MET A 160 -5.57 -15.60 14.84
N GLN A 161 -5.75 -15.29 16.13
CA GLN A 161 -6.95 -15.60 16.89
C GLN A 161 -7.91 -14.39 16.91
N PRO A 162 -9.22 -14.58 17.24
CA PRO A 162 -10.21 -13.50 17.21
C PRO A 162 -9.94 -12.30 18.14
N ASP A 163 -9.10 -12.48 19.15
CA ASP A 163 -8.64 -11.42 20.06
C ASP A 163 -7.33 -10.77 19.61
N ASP A 164 -6.65 -11.27 18.57
CA ASP A 164 -5.42 -10.65 18.07
C ASP A 164 -5.71 -9.39 17.27
N ILE A 165 -4.71 -8.52 17.18
CA ILE A 165 -4.79 -7.21 16.53
C ILE A 165 -3.91 -7.23 15.28
N LEU A 166 -4.50 -6.89 14.14
CA LEU A 166 -3.75 -6.54 12.93
C LEU A 166 -3.35 -5.06 13.04
N LEU A 167 -2.06 -4.76 12.93
CA LEU A 167 -1.60 -3.40 12.65
C LEU A 167 -1.05 -3.36 11.23
N LEU A 168 -1.74 -2.66 10.33
CA LEU A 168 -1.25 -2.38 8.99
C LEU A 168 -0.62 -0.99 8.98
N TYR A 169 0.67 -0.91 8.69
CA TYR A 169 1.39 0.36 8.51
C TYR A 169 1.79 0.50 7.04
N VAL A 170 1.14 1.42 6.34
CA VAL A 170 1.43 1.73 4.94
C VAL A 170 2.23 3.02 4.88
N THR A 171 3.32 3.01 4.13
CA THR A 171 4.11 4.21 3.83
C THR A 171 4.47 4.24 2.35
N SER A 172 4.08 5.33 1.67
CA SER A 172 4.29 5.53 0.23
C SER A 172 3.94 6.99 -0.14
N HIS A 173 4.13 7.37 -1.41
CA HIS A 173 3.44 8.54 -1.95
C HIS A 173 1.93 8.30 -2.07
N GLY A 174 1.17 9.39 -2.11
CA GLY A 174 -0.27 9.37 -2.29
C GLY A 174 -0.75 10.45 -3.23
N SER A 175 -1.86 10.21 -3.93
CA SER A 175 -2.46 11.15 -4.88
C SER A 175 -3.73 11.81 -4.37
N GLU A 176 -4.14 12.91 -5.02
CA GLU A 176 -5.40 13.61 -4.75
C GLU A 176 -6.64 12.72 -4.92
N ASP A 177 -6.54 11.69 -5.76
CA ASP A 177 -7.57 10.66 -5.98
C ASP A 177 -7.56 9.54 -4.93
N HIS A 178 -6.81 9.74 -3.83
CA HIS A 178 -6.69 8.82 -2.70
C HIS A 178 -6.18 7.43 -3.11
N GLN A 179 -5.17 7.44 -3.98
CA GLN A 179 -4.41 6.25 -4.36
C GLN A 179 -3.06 6.26 -3.66
N LEU A 180 -2.60 5.10 -3.23
CA LEU A 180 -1.23 4.85 -2.81
C LEU A 180 -0.41 4.46 -4.03
N LEU A 181 0.74 5.10 -4.20
CA LEU A 181 1.70 4.65 -5.21
C LEU A 181 2.25 3.29 -4.79
N VAL A 182 2.30 2.37 -5.75
CA VAL A 182 2.96 1.08 -5.60
C VAL A 182 3.90 0.96 -6.79
N ASP A 183 5.19 1.16 -6.56
CA ASP A 183 6.18 1.23 -7.62
C ASP A 183 7.47 0.48 -7.28
N MET A 184 7.99 -0.20 -8.29
CA MET A 184 9.30 -0.82 -8.31
C MET A 184 9.68 -1.01 -9.78
N ASP A 185 9.85 0.09 -10.51
CA ASP A 185 10.15 0.08 -11.96
C ASP A 185 11.26 -0.93 -12.30
N PRO A 186 11.11 -1.77 -13.36
CA PRO A 186 10.04 -1.78 -14.36
C PRO A 186 8.91 -2.78 -14.07
N LEU A 187 8.67 -3.12 -12.80
CA LEU A 187 7.60 -4.05 -12.44
C LEU A 187 6.21 -3.41 -12.63
N PRO A 188 5.27 -4.10 -13.31
CA PRO A 188 3.91 -3.58 -13.52
C PRO A 188 3.05 -3.82 -12.26
N LEU A 189 3.28 -3.01 -11.22
CA LEU A 189 2.56 -3.13 -9.95
C LEU A 189 1.30 -2.24 -9.93
N ASP A 190 0.24 -2.74 -9.29
CA ASP A 190 -1.03 -2.02 -9.21
C ASP A 190 -1.05 -1.02 -8.04
N PRO A 191 -1.39 0.26 -8.26
CA PRO A 191 -1.65 1.21 -7.18
C PRO A 191 -2.85 0.77 -6.34
N ILE A 192 -2.94 1.27 -5.10
CA ILE A 192 -3.97 0.85 -4.14
C ILE A 192 -4.86 2.03 -3.77
N GLY A 193 -6.14 1.95 -4.13
CA GLY A 193 -7.13 2.94 -3.75
C GLY A 193 -7.68 2.75 -2.34
N ALA A 194 -8.25 3.83 -1.80
CA ALA A 194 -8.92 3.83 -0.50
C ALA A 194 -10.02 2.75 -0.37
N SER A 195 -10.84 2.59 -1.40
CA SER A 195 -11.89 1.57 -1.45
C SER A 195 -11.32 0.16 -1.60
N ASP A 196 -10.25 -0.01 -2.36
CA ASP A 196 -9.61 -1.31 -2.57
C ASP A 196 -9.01 -1.84 -1.27
N LEU A 197 -8.28 -0.99 -0.54
CA LEU A 197 -7.71 -1.36 0.76
C LEU A 197 -8.80 -1.71 1.79
N ALA A 198 -9.89 -0.95 1.84
CA ALA A 198 -11.01 -1.28 2.71
C ALA A 198 -11.69 -2.60 2.31
N GLY A 199 -11.86 -2.81 1.00
CA GLY A 199 -12.44 -4.03 0.43
C GLY A 199 -11.63 -5.27 0.82
N ILE A 200 -10.32 -5.27 0.57
CA ILE A 200 -9.47 -6.42 0.90
C ILE A 200 -9.42 -6.70 2.41
N LEU A 201 -9.39 -5.67 3.26
CA LEU A 201 -9.45 -5.84 4.72
C LEU A 201 -10.81 -6.36 5.21
N ALA A 202 -11.90 -6.11 4.48
CA ALA A 202 -13.25 -6.60 4.79
C ALA A 202 -13.47 -8.06 4.39
N LEU A 203 -12.71 -8.57 3.43
CA LEU A 203 -12.73 -9.99 3.05
C LEU A 203 -12.12 -10.91 4.12
N HIS A 204 -11.42 -10.35 5.11
CA HIS A 204 -10.70 -11.09 6.13
C HIS A 204 -11.37 -10.97 7.51
N PRO A 205 -11.26 -12.00 8.38
CA PRO A 205 -11.96 -12.06 9.66
C PRO A 205 -11.33 -11.19 10.77
N PHE A 206 -10.51 -10.20 10.43
CA PHE A 206 -9.84 -9.33 11.39
C PHE A 206 -10.86 -8.44 12.11
N LYS A 207 -11.19 -8.80 13.34
CA LYS A 207 -12.09 -8.01 14.20
C LYS A 207 -11.43 -6.75 14.73
N TRP A 208 -10.14 -6.83 15.09
CA TRP A 208 -9.40 -5.73 15.69
C TRP A 208 -8.28 -5.28 14.78
N LYS A 209 -8.36 -4.04 14.31
CA LYS A 209 -7.46 -3.48 13.30
C LYS A 209 -6.96 -2.11 13.73
N VAL A 210 -5.69 -1.85 13.49
CA VAL A 210 -5.10 -0.50 13.49
C VAL A 210 -4.53 -0.30 12.09
N VAL A 211 -5.04 0.67 11.34
CA VAL A 211 -4.58 0.96 9.98
C VAL A 211 -3.96 2.34 9.97
N VAL A 212 -2.68 2.42 9.63
CA VAL A 212 -1.89 3.65 9.59
C VAL A 212 -1.51 3.91 8.15
N ILE A 213 -1.95 5.04 7.59
CA ILE A 213 -1.65 5.44 6.22
C ILE A 213 -0.74 6.67 6.25
N ASN A 214 0.55 6.46 6.00
CA ASN A 214 1.57 7.49 5.90
C ASN A 214 1.77 7.86 4.42
N ALA A 215 0.93 8.79 3.92
CA ALA A 215 0.99 9.27 2.55
C ALA A 215 0.31 10.65 2.43
N CYS A 216 0.60 11.38 1.34
CA CYS A 216 -0.16 12.56 0.94
C CYS A 216 -1.64 12.20 0.72
N TYR A 217 -2.54 13.11 1.06
CA TYR A 217 -4.00 12.93 0.89
C TYR A 217 -4.59 11.72 1.62
N SER A 218 -3.83 11.13 2.56
CA SER A 218 -4.18 9.88 3.26
C SER A 218 -5.49 9.96 4.05
N GLY A 219 -5.96 11.16 4.41
CA GLY A 219 -7.29 11.37 5.00
C GLY A 219 -8.44 10.83 4.14
N GLY A 220 -8.24 10.66 2.83
CA GLY A 220 -9.20 10.02 1.93
C GLY A 220 -9.46 8.54 2.22
N PHE A 221 -8.57 7.88 2.96
CA PHE A 221 -8.71 6.49 3.38
C PHE A 221 -9.60 6.32 4.63
N LEU A 222 -9.87 7.40 5.38
CA LEU A 222 -10.70 7.34 6.59
C LEU A 222 -12.14 6.86 6.35
N PRO A 223 -12.91 7.44 5.40
CA PRO A 223 -14.32 7.08 5.24
C PRO A 223 -14.58 5.60 4.94
N PRO A 224 -13.81 4.90 4.08
CA PRO A 224 -14.04 3.48 3.82
C PRO A 224 -13.40 2.55 4.87
N LEU A 225 -12.36 2.97 5.60
CA LEU A 225 -11.69 2.13 6.61
C LEU A 225 -12.32 2.18 8.01
N ARG A 226 -13.01 3.28 8.35
CA ARG A 226 -13.60 3.44 9.69
C ARG A 226 -14.67 2.38 9.97
N GLY A 227 -14.78 1.99 11.23
CA GLY A 227 -15.81 1.05 11.67
C GLY A 227 -15.53 0.45 13.04
N PRO A 228 -16.47 -0.32 13.60
CA PRO A 228 -16.27 -1.03 14.87
C PRO A 228 -15.01 -1.88 14.85
N GLY A 229 -14.24 -1.83 15.94
CA GLY A 229 -13.00 -2.59 16.06
C GLY A 229 -11.82 -2.07 15.23
N THR A 230 -11.97 -0.96 14.51
CA THR A 230 -10.89 -0.35 13.72
C THR A 230 -10.44 0.97 14.31
N MET A 231 -9.13 1.19 14.37
CA MET A 231 -8.51 2.50 14.57
C MET A 231 -7.80 2.87 13.26
N VAL A 232 -8.02 4.08 12.74
CA VAL A 232 -7.38 4.56 11.51
C VAL A 232 -6.60 5.84 11.80
N LEU A 233 -5.33 5.90 11.38
CA LEU A 233 -4.44 7.04 11.56
C LEU A 233 -3.95 7.46 10.17
N THR A 234 -3.98 8.76 9.87
CA THR A 234 -3.51 9.28 8.57
C THR A 234 -2.49 10.40 8.78
N ALA A 235 -1.49 10.46 7.92
CA ALA A 235 -0.45 11.48 7.97
C ALA A 235 -0.92 12.86 7.52
N ALA A 236 -2.00 12.93 6.76
CA ALA A 236 -2.58 14.19 6.29
C ALA A 236 -4.11 14.11 6.21
N ARG A 237 -4.73 15.29 6.08
CA ARG A 237 -6.12 15.44 5.66
C ARG A 237 -6.31 15.03 4.20
N SER A 238 -7.55 14.73 3.81
CA SER A 238 -7.88 14.21 2.47
C SER A 238 -7.50 15.14 1.31
N ASP A 239 -7.36 16.43 1.53
CA ASP A 239 -7.02 17.47 0.54
C ASP A 239 -5.68 18.17 0.88
N ARG A 240 -4.80 17.49 1.62
CA ARG A 240 -3.49 18.01 2.06
C ARG A 240 -2.38 17.02 1.77
N SER A 241 -1.21 17.53 1.41
CA SER A 241 0.03 16.75 1.35
C SER A 241 0.58 16.46 2.76
N SER A 242 1.38 15.39 2.88
CA SER A 242 2.29 15.15 4.00
C SER A 242 3.74 15.40 3.56
N PHE A 243 4.70 15.45 4.49
CA PHE A 243 6.06 15.94 4.21
C PHE A 243 7.17 14.98 4.66
N GLY A 244 8.37 15.18 4.10
CA GLY A 244 9.58 14.43 4.44
C GLY A 244 9.78 13.13 3.66
N CYS A 245 9.23 13.00 2.45
CA CYS A 245 9.36 11.80 1.61
C CYS A 245 10.27 11.96 0.38
N GLY A 246 11.07 13.03 0.31
CA GLY A 246 12.00 13.24 -0.81
C GLY A 246 13.23 12.32 -0.77
N SER A 247 13.99 12.27 -1.85
CA SER A 247 15.16 11.39 -2.01
C SER A 247 16.25 11.55 -0.93
N ASP A 248 16.39 12.76 -0.38
CA ASP A 248 17.38 13.07 0.66
C ASP A 248 16.83 12.87 2.09
N ALA A 249 15.57 12.45 2.21
CA ALA A 249 14.94 12.24 3.50
C ALA A 249 15.12 10.81 4.00
N ASP A 250 15.61 10.66 5.23
CA ASP A 250 15.71 9.36 5.86
C ASP A 250 14.37 8.85 6.41
N ILE A 251 13.47 9.77 6.78
CA ILE A 251 12.18 9.50 7.42
C ILE A 251 11.16 10.62 7.16
N THR A 252 9.87 10.30 7.03
CA THR A 252 8.81 11.31 6.89
C THR A 252 8.54 12.04 8.21
N TYR A 253 7.88 13.20 8.14
CA TYR A 253 7.48 13.94 9.35
C TYR A 253 6.57 13.07 10.22
N PHE A 254 5.65 12.33 9.60
CA PHE A 254 4.76 11.44 10.33
C PHE A 254 5.48 10.22 10.90
N GLY A 255 6.37 9.58 10.14
CA GLY A 255 7.19 8.48 10.64
C GLY A 255 8.07 8.92 11.81
N LYS A 256 8.72 10.08 11.71
CA LYS A 256 9.53 10.65 12.79
C LYS A 256 8.69 10.91 14.04
N ALA A 257 7.57 11.61 13.89
CA ALA A 257 6.75 12.01 15.02
C ALA A 257 6.06 10.82 15.70
N TRP A 258 5.43 9.93 14.93
CA TRP A 258 4.64 8.83 15.48
C TRP A 258 5.48 7.59 15.78
N LEU A 259 6.25 7.08 14.81
CA LEU A 259 7.05 5.86 15.02
C LEU A 259 8.25 6.13 15.91
N VAL A 260 9.10 7.10 15.55
CA VAL A 260 10.39 7.28 16.24
C VAL A 260 10.21 8.00 17.56
N ASP A 261 9.51 9.13 17.60
CA ASP A 261 9.46 9.93 18.81
C ASP A 261 8.38 9.41 19.75
N ALA A 262 7.12 9.39 19.31
CA ALA A 262 6.02 9.13 20.21
C ALA A 262 5.95 7.67 20.70
N LEU A 263 6.14 6.66 19.84
CA LEU A 263 6.09 5.24 20.25
C LEU A 263 7.32 4.78 21.06
N ASN A 264 8.45 5.49 20.97
CA ASN A 264 9.55 5.29 21.92
C ASN A 264 9.25 5.83 23.33
N HIS A 265 8.24 6.68 23.48
CA HIS A 265 7.84 7.25 24.78
C HIS A 265 6.45 6.82 25.25
N SER A 266 5.73 6.03 24.44
CA SER A 266 4.36 5.58 24.73
C SER A 266 4.08 4.22 24.10
N ASP A 267 3.31 3.37 24.78
CA ASP A 267 2.71 2.16 24.22
C ASP A 267 1.23 2.38 23.80
N ASN A 268 0.67 3.55 24.10
CA ASN A 268 -0.68 3.93 23.72
C ASN A 268 -0.67 4.68 22.38
N PHE A 269 -1.17 4.04 21.33
CA PHE A 269 -1.17 4.56 19.96
C PHE A 269 -1.93 5.89 19.80
N ALA A 270 -3.03 6.08 20.54
CA ALA A 270 -3.80 7.33 20.47
C ALA A 270 -3.09 8.50 21.19
N ASP A 271 -2.43 8.22 22.32
CA ASP A 271 -1.62 9.22 23.01
C ASP A 271 -0.38 9.55 22.19
N ALA A 272 0.25 8.53 21.58
CA ALA A 272 1.37 8.71 20.67
C ALA A 272 0.99 9.57 19.46
N PHE A 273 -0.17 9.30 18.86
CA PHE A 273 -0.70 10.11 17.75
C PHE A 273 -0.97 11.56 18.16
N THR A 274 -1.51 11.77 19.37
CA THR A 274 -1.77 13.13 19.88
C THR A 274 -0.47 13.93 20.01
N ARG A 275 0.62 13.31 20.48
CA ARG A 275 1.96 13.93 20.51
C ARG A 275 2.46 14.20 19.09
N ALA A 276 2.40 13.19 18.22
CA ALA A 276 2.88 13.29 16.85
C ALA A 276 2.22 14.45 16.09
N ARG A 277 0.89 14.60 16.21
CA ARG A 277 0.16 15.71 15.59
C ARG A 277 0.63 17.09 16.07
N ASN A 278 0.98 17.22 17.35
CA ASN A 278 1.47 18.49 17.89
C ASN A 278 2.89 18.80 17.40
N ASP A 279 3.74 17.79 17.35
CA ASP A 279 5.13 17.92 16.87
C ASP A 279 5.15 18.28 15.38
N ILE A 280 4.37 17.57 14.55
CA ILE A 280 4.20 17.85 13.12
C ILE A 280 3.72 19.29 12.90
N ALA A 281 2.66 19.72 13.60
CA ALA A 281 2.13 21.08 13.46
C ALA A 281 3.15 22.17 13.88
N ALA A 282 4.07 21.85 14.80
CA ALA A 282 5.14 22.76 15.18
C ALA A 282 6.23 22.84 14.10
N TRP A 283 6.65 21.70 13.55
CA TRP A 283 7.64 21.64 12.47
C TRP A 283 7.13 22.30 11.19
N GLU A 284 5.91 21.97 10.76
CA GLU A 284 5.30 22.56 9.57
C GLU A 284 5.17 24.09 9.68
N ARG A 285 4.83 24.60 10.87
CA ARG A 285 4.79 26.05 11.12
C ARG A 285 6.18 26.67 11.05
N GLN A 286 7.20 26.00 11.59
CA GLN A 286 8.59 26.45 11.53
C GLN A 286 9.09 26.51 10.08
N ASP A 287 8.73 25.51 9.28
CA ASP A 287 9.14 25.37 7.88
C ASP A 287 8.23 26.13 6.91
N ARG A 288 7.20 26.81 7.44
CA ARG A 288 6.22 27.60 6.68
C ARG A 288 5.46 26.78 5.64
N LEU A 289 5.20 25.53 5.97
CA LEU A 289 4.41 24.61 5.15
C LEU A 289 2.91 24.80 5.43
N THR A 290 2.08 24.48 4.44
CA THR A 290 0.64 24.32 4.68
C THR A 290 0.44 23.12 5.60
N PRO A 291 -0.26 23.25 6.75
CA PRO A 291 -0.39 22.16 7.69
C PRO A 291 -1.03 20.90 7.06
N SER A 292 -0.43 19.73 7.31
CA SER A 292 -0.95 18.46 6.81
C SER A 292 -2.22 18.02 7.55
N GLU A 293 -2.39 18.47 8.80
CA GLU A 293 -3.52 18.13 9.69
C GLU A 293 -3.74 16.61 9.84
N PRO A 294 -2.78 15.84 10.41
CA PRO A 294 -2.93 14.39 10.63
C PRO A 294 -4.24 14.06 11.36
N GLN A 295 -4.92 13.00 10.92
CA GLN A 295 -6.25 12.62 11.43
C GLN A 295 -6.25 11.23 12.11
N ILE A 296 -7.19 11.04 13.05
CA ILE A 296 -7.42 9.75 13.72
C ILE A 296 -8.93 9.47 13.84
N ASP A 297 -9.34 8.26 13.47
CA ASP A 297 -10.67 7.70 13.75
C ASP A 297 -10.54 6.47 14.66
N ILE A 298 -11.46 6.34 15.61
CA ILE A 298 -11.43 5.30 16.63
C ILE A 298 -12.81 4.68 16.75
N GLY A 299 -12.98 3.53 16.12
CA GLY A 299 -14.17 2.71 16.20
C GLY A 299 -14.45 2.18 17.60
N SER A 300 -15.68 1.71 17.81
CA SER A 300 -16.08 1.12 19.09
C SER A 300 -15.24 -0.12 19.44
N GLY A 301 -14.85 -0.25 20.70
CA GLY A 301 -14.16 -1.42 21.25
C GLY A 301 -12.65 -1.52 21.01
N ILE A 302 -12.09 -0.89 19.96
CA ILE A 302 -10.64 -1.04 19.65
C ILE A 302 -9.73 -0.49 20.76
N ARG A 303 -10.13 0.62 21.41
CA ARG A 303 -9.39 1.16 22.56
C ARG A 303 -9.29 0.15 23.71
N ASP A 304 -10.39 -0.53 24.02
CA ASP A 304 -10.42 -1.52 25.09
C ASP A 304 -9.58 -2.75 24.74
N GLN A 305 -9.63 -3.18 23.47
CA GLN A 305 -8.81 -4.29 22.99
C GLN A 305 -7.32 -3.95 23.05
N LEU A 306 -6.91 -2.77 22.58
CA LEU A 306 -5.54 -2.30 22.71
C LEU A 306 -5.13 -2.17 24.19
N GLY A 307 -6.05 -1.78 25.07
CA GLY A 307 -5.83 -1.82 26.52
C GLY A 307 -5.59 -3.23 27.06
N ARG A 308 -6.34 -4.25 26.58
CA ARG A 308 -6.11 -5.66 26.94
C ARG A 308 -4.75 -6.15 26.47
N TRP A 309 -4.36 -5.84 25.23
CA TRP A 309 -3.03 -6.15 24.70
C TRP A 309 -1.91 -5.52 25.56
N ARG A 310 -2.05 -4.24 25.93
CA ARG A 310 -1.06 -3.54 26.77
C ARG A 310 -0.94 -4.06 28.20
N LYS A 311 -1.99 -4.61 28.82
CA LYS A 311 -1.93 -5.07 30.23
C LYS A 311 -0.83 -6.08 30.52
N GLY A 312 -0.43 -6.88 29.52
CA GLY A 312 0.65 -7.87 29.63
C GLY A 312 2.00 -7.41 29.08
N LEU A 313 2.11 -6.13 28.71
CA LEU A 313 3.25 -5.54 28.02
C LEU A 313 4.17 -4.84 29.03
N LYS A 314 5.47 -5.10 28.92
CA LYS A 314 6.51 -4.25 29.51
C LYS A 314 7.32 -3.70 28.36
N PRO A 315 7.16 -2.41 27.99
CA PRO A 315 7.94 -1.83 26.91
C PRO A 315 9.43 -2.05 27.12
N GLY A 316 10.11 -2.54 26.09
CA GLY A 316 11.57 -2.60 26.04
C GLY A 316 12.21 -1.21 26.05
N PRO A 317 13.55 -1.12 25.91
CA PRO A 317 14.23 0.16 25.74
C PRO A 317 13.74 0.89 24.48
N THR A 318 14.11 2.17 24.35
CA THR A 318 13.90 2.91 23.11
C THR A 318 14.73 2.27 21.99
N VAL A 319 14.21 2.30 20.77
CA VAL A 319 14.88 1.77 19.59
C VAL A 319 15.38 2.94 18.75
N PRO A 320 16.70 3.14 18.62
CA PRO A 320 17.24 4.24 17.82
C PRO A 320 16.82 4.08 16.35
N PHE A 321 16.50 5.20 15.72
CA PHE A 321 16.31 5.25 14.28
C PHE A 321 17.68 5.40 13.62
N GLU A 322 18.07 4.39 12.86
CA GLU A 322 19.28 4.35 12.06
C GLU A 322 18.85 4.01 10.63
N PRO A 323 18.88 4.98 9.70
CA PRO A 323 18.53 4.73 8.30
C PRO A 323 19.54 3.77 7.67
N ARG A 324 19.08 2.94 6.73
CA ARG A 324 19.96 2.07 5.96
C ARG A 324 20.79 2.95 5.02
N ALA A 325 22.00 2.49 4.70
CA ALA A 325 22.75 3.09 3.60
C ALA A 325 21.91 3.04 2.31
N PRO A 326 21.99 4.08 1.47
CA PRO A 326 21.31 4.08 0.19
C PRO A 326 21.68 2.86 -0.65
N ALA A 327 20.76 2.41 -1.50
CA ALA A 327 21.11 1.42 -2.51
C ALA A 327 22.28 1.97 -3.35
N ALA A 328 23.37 1.21 -3.47
CA ALA A 328 24.50 1.62 -4.31
C ALA A 328 24.04 1.61 -5.77
N THR A 329 23.70 2.77 -6.32
CA THR A 329 23.63 2.96 -7.77
C THR A 329 25.06 2.81 -8.29
N ALA A 330 25.30 1.77 -9.08
CA ALA A 330 26.61 1.57 -9.69
C ALA A 330 26.91 2.76 -10.60
N ALA A 331 27.82 3.64 -10.17
CA ALA A 331 28.36 4.67 -11.03
C ALA A 331 29.11 3.97 -12.19
N ARG A 332 28.59 4.05 -13.42
CA ARG A 332 29.35 3.61 -14.58
C ARG A 332 30.55 4.54 -14.78
N VAL A 333 31.74 3.95 -14.75
CA VAL A 333 32.95 4.55 -15.31
C VAL A 333 32.67 4.78 -16.80
N GLN A 334 32.77 6.04 -17.23
CA GLN A 334 32.63 6.48 -18.62
C GLN A 334 33.65 5.80 -19.54
#